data_AF-A0A7W0T5E8-F1
#
_entry.id   AF-A0A7W0T5E8-F1
#
_cell.length_a   1.000
_cell.length_b   1.000
_cell.length_c   1.000
_cell.angle_alpha   90.00
_cell.angle_beta   90.00
_cell.angle_gamma   90.00
#
_symmetry.space_group_name_H-M   'P 1'
#
loop_
_entity.id
_entity.type
_entity.pdbx_description
1 polymer ?
#
loop_
_entity_poly.entity_id
_entity_poly.type
_entity_poly.pdbx_seq_one_letter_code
_entity_poly.pdbx_strand_id
1 'polypeptide(L)'
;MDRARGARPQHRGRQRGRAAARAHVKRCGWVPPEIPEYVAYHDEEWGVPVHDDRVLFEFLTLEGAQAGLSWLTILRKREGYREAFDDFD
;
A
#
# COMPACT_ATOMS: atom_id res chain seq x y z
N MET A 1 -69.84 20.84 10.85
CA MET A 1 -69.11 21.32 9.66
C MET A 1 -67.76 21.82 10.16
N ASP A 2 -66.85 20.90 10.47
CA ASP A 2 -65.93 20.22 9.55
C ASP A 2 -64.67 21.05 9.27
N ARG A 3 -63.53 20.35 9.36
CA ARG A 3 -62.16 20.67 8.93
C ARG A 3 -61.26 21.43 9.90
N ALA A 4 -60.00 21.09 10.10
CA ALA A 4 -59.20 19.86 10.01
C ALA A 4 -57.80 20.30 10.47
N ARG A 5 -57.12 19.50 11.30
CA ARG A 5 -55.77 19.76 11.80
C ARG A 5 -54.76 19.61 10.65
N GLY A 6 -54.04 20.69 10.31
CA GLY A 6 -52.93 20.63 9.37
C GLY A 6 -51.63 20.23 10.07
N ALA A 7 -51.20 18.98 9.94
CA ALA A 7 -49.88 18.52 10.35
C ALA A 7 -48.84 18.93 9.29
N ARG A 8 -47.77 19.62 9.71
CA ARG A 8 -46.64 19.97 8.83
C ARG A 8 -45.86 18.71 8.42
N PRO A 9 -45.41 18.58 7.15
CA PRO A 9 -44.64 17.42 6.73
C PRO A 9 -43.21 17.53 7.25
N GLN A 10 -42.70 16.40 7.75
CA GLN A 10 -41.33 16.27 8.19
C GLN A 10 -40.40 16.35 6.96
N HIS A 11 -39.58 17.40 6.88
CA HIS A 11 -38.51 17.47 5.89
C HIS A 11 -37.44 16.45 6.25
N ARG A 12 -37.53 15.26 5.65
CA ARG A 12 -36.50 14.21 5.71
C ARG A 12 -35.32 14.66 4.84
N GLY A 13 -34.46 15.50 5.42
CA GLY A 13 -33.20 15.93 4.82
C GLY A 13 -32.27 14.74 4.62
N ARG A 14 -32.11 14.33 3.36
CA ARG A 14 -31.27 13.22 2.90
C ARG A 14 -29.81 13.46 3.29
N GLN A 15 -29.29 12.69 4.24
CA GLN A 15 -27.84 12.58 4.47
C GLN A 15 -27.21 11.93 3.23
N ARG A 16 -26.58 12.73 2.36
CA ARG A 16 -25.69 12.21 1.31
C ARG A 16 -24.31 12.00 1.95
N GLY A 17 -24.08 10.80 2.49
CA GLY A 17 -22.71 10.34 2.72
C GLY A 17 -21.99 10.23 1.38
N ARG A 18 -21.10 11.18 1.05
CA ARG A 18 -20.19 11.03 -0.08
C ARG A 18 -19.04 10.16 0.41
N ALA A 19 -19.10 8.86 0.12
CA ALA A 19 -17.91 8.03 0.19
C ALA A 19 -16.84 8.69 -0.69
N ALA A 20 -15.72 9.06 -0.10
CA ALA A 20 -14.58 9.55 -0.87
C ALA A 20 -14.13 8.41 -1.79
N ALA A 21 -14.20 8.63 -3.10
CA ALA A 21 -13.60 7.71 -4.06
C ALA A 21 -12.11 7.60 -3.71
N ARG A 22 -11.60 6.37 -3.55
CA ARG A 22 -10.14 6.15 -3.41
C ARG A 22 -9.47 6.83 -4.61
N ALA A 23 -8.57 7.77 -4.33
CA ALA A 23 -7.78 8.40 -5.37
C ALA A 23 -6.96 7.32 -6.07
N HIS A 24 -7.00 7.29 -7.41
CA HIS A 24 -6.18 6.40 -8.19
C HIS A 24 -4.73 6.91 -8.14
N VAL A 25 -3.88 6.24 -7.36
CA VAL A 25 -2.45 6.58 -7.25
C VAL A 25 -1.77 6.18 -8.57
N LYS A 26 -1.18 7.15 -9.26
CA LYS A 26 -0.34 6.89 -10.42
C LYS A 26 1.04 6.44 -9.92
N ARG A 27 1.40 5.18 -10.20
CA ARG A 27 2.68 4.58 -9.81
C ARG A 27 3.73 4.67 -10.93
N CYS A 28 4.98 4.37 -10.60
CA CYS A 28 6.03 4.19 -11.58
C CYS A 28 5.67 3.08 -12.58
N GLY A 29 6.10 3.23 -13.85
CA GLY A 29 5.71 2.32 -14.93
C GLY A 29 6.25 0.88 -14.79
N TRP A 30 7.22 0.66 -13.91
CA TRP A 30 7.78 -0.66 -13.62
C TRP A 30 7.00 -1.42 -12.54
N VAL A 31 6.01 -0.81 -11.88
CA VAL A 31 5.20 -1.46 -10.85
C VAL A 31 4.07 -2.24 -11.50
N PRO A 32 4.03 -3.58 -11.40
CA PRO A 32 2.90 -4.36 -11.88
C PRO A 32 1.71 -4.22 -10.90
N PRO A 33 0.61 -3.56 -11.28
CA PRO A 33 -0.50 -3.25 -10.36
C PRO A 33 -1.24 -4.48 -9.84
N GLU A 34 -1.15 -5.62 -10.52
CA GLU A 34 -1.74 -6.89 -10.18
C GLU A 34 -0.94 -7.72 -9.16
N ILE A 35 0.24 -7.25 -8.73
CA ILE A 35 1.10 -7.94 -7.76
C ILE A 35 1.13 -7.13 -6.45
N PRO A 36 0.27 -7.47 -5.46
CA PRO A 36 0.09 -6.66 -4.26
C PRO A 36 1.37 -6.45 -3.45
N GLU A 37 2.25 -7.46 -3.36
CA GLU A 37 3.51 -7.36 -2.63
C GLU A 37 4.50 -6.38 -3.29
N TYR A 38 4.49 -6.30 -4.62
CA TYR A 38 5.33 -5.34 -5.35
C TYR A 38 4.76 -3.93 -5.20
N VAL A 39 3.43 -3.81 -5.25
CA VAL A 39 2.74 -2.54 -5.00
C VAL A 39 3.04 -2.01 -3.60
N ALA A 40 2.96 -2.86 -2.57
CA ALA A 40 3.28 -2.49 -1.19
C ALA A 40 4.74 -2.07 -1.07
N TYR A 41 5.68 -2.87 -1.59
CA TYR A 41 7.10 -2.51 -1.61
C TYR A 41 7.35 -1.14 -2.27
N HIS A 42 6.75 -0.87 -3.42
CA HIS A 42 6.89 0.43 -4.09
C HIS A 42 6.31 1.58 -3.25
N ASP A 43 5.11 1.40 -2.72
CA ASP A 43 4.37 2.47 -2.05
C ASP A 43 4.94 2.79 -0.66
N GLU A 44 5.53 1.82 0.01
CA GLU A 44 5.89 1.90 1.43
C GLU A 44 7.40 1.86 1.71
N GLU A 45 8.21 1.28 0.81
CA GLU A 45 9.64 1.06 1.05
C GLU A 45 10.53 1.72 -0.02
N TRP A 46 10.16 1.60 -1.29
CA TRP A 46 11.02 2.05 -2.38
C TRP A 46 11.16 3.57 -2.43
N GLY A 47 12.39 4.06 -2.33
CA GLY A 47 12.69 5.50 -2.33
C GLY A 47 12.39 6.21 -1.01
N VAL A 48 11.97 5.49 0.04
CA VAL A 48 11.85 6.04 1.40
C VAL A 48 13.25 6.13 2.02
N PRO A 49 13.68 7.30 2.55
CA PRO A 49 15.00 7.43 3.18
C PRO A 49 15.16 6.51 4.40
N VAL A 50 16.23 5.73 4.42
CA VAL A 50 16.62 4.85 5.54
C VAL A 50 18.01 5.25 6.03
N HIS A 51 18.19 5.28 7.35
CA HIS A 51 19.45 5.63 8.02
C HIS A 51 19.93 4.55 9.00
N ASP A 52 19.27 3.40 9.02
CA ASP A 52 19.67 2.23 9.81
C ASP A 52 20.69 1.42 8.98
N ASP A 53 21.90 1.27 9.50
CA ASP A 53 23.01 0.63 8.77
C ASP A 53 22.73 -0.85 8.45
N ARG A 54 22.04 -1.56 9.33
CA ARG A 54 21.69 -2.97 9.12
C ARG A 54 20.68 -3.12 8.00
N VAL A 55 19.65 -2.27 7.98
CA VAL A 55 18.68 -2.25 6.88
C VAL A 55 19.37 -1.88 5.56
N LEU A 56 20.26 -0.89 5.56
CA LEU A 56 21.03 -0.54 4.37
C LEU A 56 21.91 -1.71 3.88
N PHE A 57 22.54 -2.44 4.79
CA PHE A 57 23.34 -3.63 4.46
C PHE A 57 22.49 -4.79 3.93
N GLU A 58 21.31 -5.04 4.51
CA GLU A 58 20.31 -5.99 3.99
C GLU A 58 19.96 -5.64 2.54
N PHE A 59 19.55 -4.40 2.26
CA PHE A 59 19.20 -3.97 0.91
C PHE A 59 20.37 -4.08 -0.07
N LEU A 60 21.57 -3.62 0.32
CA LEU A 60 22.76 -3.74 -0.52
C LEU A 60 23.06 -5.19 -0.92
N THR A 61 22.92 -6.12 0.03
CA THR A 61 23.14 -7.55 -0.21
C THR A 61 22.06 -8.14 -1.12
N LEU A 62 20.79 -7.80 -0.89
CA LEU A 62 19.66 -8.28 -1.70
C LEU A 62 19.71 -7.77 -3.15
N GLU A 63 20.17 -6.54 -3.37
CA GLU A 63 20.41 -6.00 -4.72
C GLU A 63 21.51 -6.78 -5.46
N GLY A 64 22.59 -7.17 -4.77
CA GLY A 64 23.61 -8.04 -5.35
C GLY A 64 23.08 -9.42 -5.74
N ALA A 65 22.20 -9.99 -4.92
CA ALA A 65 21.56 -11.28 -5.20
C ALA A 65 20.61 -11.25 -6.42
N GLN A 66 20.19 -10.07 -6.87
CA GLN A 66 19.27 -9.91 -8.00
C GLN A 66 19.91 -10.21 -9.37
N ALA A 67 21.23 -10.38 -9.48
CA ALA A 67 21.92 -10.56 -10.75
C ALA A 67 21.28 -11.68 -11.62
N GLY A 68 20.65 -11.28 -12.75
CA GLY A 68 19.97 -12.19 -13.68
C GLY A 68 18.55 -12.61 -13.28
N LEU A 69 17.99 -12.04 -12.22
CA LEU A 69 16.66 -12.35 -11.69
C LEU A 69 15.76 -11.10 -11.68
N SER A 70 14.45 -11.32 -11.48
CA SER A 70 13.50 -10.23 -11.20
C SER A 70 13.59 -9.81 -9.72
N TRP A 71 13.37 -8.52 -9.42
CA TRP A 71 13.29 -8.06 -8.03
C TRP A 71 12.17 -8.73 -7.23
N LEU A 72 11.05 -9.10 -7.88
CA LEU A 72 9.98 -9.87 -7.23
C LEU A 72 10.48 -11.22 -6.71
N THR A 73 11.43 -11.86 -7.41
CA THR A 73 12.08 -13.09 -6.94
C THR A 73 12.81 -12.86 -5.61
N ILE A 74 13.48 -11.72 -5.48
CA ILE A 74 14.22 -11.33 -4.28
C ILE A 74 13.25 -10.98 -3.15
N LEU A 75 12.23 -10.15 -3.41
CA LEU A 75 11.20 -9.80 -2.42
C LEU A 75 10.55 -11.03 -1.80
N ARG A 76 10.18 -12.03 -2.61
CA ARG A 76 9.58 -13.28 -2.13
C ARG A 76 10.54 -14.18 -1.35
N LYS A 77 11.86 -13.98 -1.51
CA LYS A 77 12.91 -14.71 -0.77
C LYS A 77 13.46 -13.94 0.42
N ARG A 78 13.10 -12.66 0.59
CA ARG A 78 13.67 -11.75 1.58
C ARG A 78 13.67 -12.34 3.00
N GLU A 79 12.57 -12.96 3.42
CA GLU A 79 12.50 -13.61 4.73
C GLU A 79 13.47 -14.79 4.86
N GLY A 80 13.60 -15.61 3.82
CA GLY A 80 14.59 -16.69 3.79
C GLY A 80 16.04 -16.17 3.80
N TYR A 81 16.30 -14.99 3.24
CA TYR A 81 17.60 -14.33 3.39
C TYR A 81 17.82 -13.89 4.84
N ARG A 82 16.84 -13.27 5.50
CA ARG A 82 16.96 -12.91 6.92
C ARG A 82 17.28 -14.12 7.79
N GLU A 83 16.55 -15.22 7.62
CA GLU A 83 16.83 -16.47 8.34
C GLU A 83 18.23 -17.03 8.05
N ALA A 84 18.67 -17.00 6.79
CA ALA A 84 19.97 -17.56 6.39
C ALA A 84 21.18 -16.72 6.81
N PHE A 85 20.97 -15.42 7.06
CA PHE A 85 22.01 -14.45 7.40
C PHE A 85 21.85 -13.88 8.82
N ASP A 86 21.19 -14.60 9.73
CA ASP A 86 21.00 -14.22 11.15
C ASP A 86 20.44 -12.79 11.32
N ASP A 87 19.35 -12.49 10.62
CA ASP A 87 18.72 -11.16 10.56
C ASP A 87 19.69 -10.02 10.18
N PHE A 88 20.79 -10.36 9.49
CA PHE A 88 21.87 -9.45 9.10
C PHE A 88 22.57 -8.77 10.29
N ASP A 89 22.65 -9.43 11.46
CA ASP A 89 23.44 -8.99 12.64
C ASP A 89 24.96 -9.23 12.52
#